data_AF-A0AAU8URR6-F1
#
_entry.id   AF-A0AAU8URR6-F1
#
_cell.length_a   1.000
_cell.length_b   1.000
_cell.length_c   1.000
_cell.angle_alpha   90.00
_cell.angle_beta   90.00
_cell.angle_gamma   90.00
#
_symmetry.space_group_name_H-M   'P 1'
#
loop_
_entity.id
_entity.type
_entity.pdbx_description
1 polymer ?
#
loop_
_entity_poly.entity_id
_entity_poly.type
_entity_poly.pdbx_seq_one_letter_code
_entity_poly.pdbx_strand_id
1 'polypeptide(L)'
;MITNLSFSNEKTQNESFISVKDRAIIGIIADHIVFDRISSGVSEILNSFAPILEDKRMDVKYNGIYLAFFFMDVEDKDLRRLLDDIYFDATFNSEEKRDADELAKHIYMLWLNKIKDFFSTKKAS
;
A
#
# COMPACT_ATOMS: atom_id res chain seq x y z
N MET A 1 35.70 -42.24 5.78
CA MET A 1 35.37 -41.56 7.04
C MET A 1 35.09 -40.10 6.72
N ILE A 2 33.87 -39.64 7.01
CA ILE A 2 33.47 -38.24 7.37
C ILE A 2 33.62 -37.18 6.25
N THR A 3 32.63 -36.39 5.81
CA THR A 3 31.16 -36.30 5.92
C THR A 3 30.71 -35.27 4.86
N ASN A 4 29.48 -35.42 4.37
CA ASN A 4 28.71 -34.39 3.66
C ASN A 4 28.73 -33.03 4.38
N LEU A 5 28.88 -31.95 3.62
CA LEU A 5 28.34 -30.63 3.98
C LEU A 5 27.54 -30.12 2.78
N SER A 6 26.28 -30.52 2.74
CA SER A 6 25.25 -29.78 2.01
C SER A 6 25.07 -28.43 2.69
N PHE A 7 25.54 -27.36 2.06
CA PHE A 7 25.05 -26.03 2.40
C PHE A 7 23.66 -25.88 1.76
N SER A 8 22.65 -26.40 2.44
CA SER A 8 21.28 -25.94 2.27
C SER A 8 21.26 -24.47 2.66
N ASN A 9 21.14 -23.60 1.66
CA ASN A 9 20.89 -22.18 1.87
C ASN A 9 19.44 -22.03 2.37
N GLU A 10 19.22 -22.28 3.66
CA GLU A 10 17.94 -22.13 4.37
C GLU A 10 17.54 -20.66 4.55
N LYS A 11 17.72 -19.82 3.52
CA LYS A 11 17.31 -18.41 3.54
C LYS A 11 16.23 -18.06 2.51
N THR A 12 15.62 -19.05 1.87
CA THR A 12 14.57 -18.87 0.86
C THR A 12 13.39 -19.82 1.08
N GLN A 13 12.84 -19.86 2.30
CA GLN A 13 11.64 -20.66 2.59
C GLN A 13 10.57 -19.92 3.40
N ASN A 14 10.50 -18.58 3.34
CA ASN A 14 9.36 -17.87 3.92
C ASN A 14 8.90 -16.61 3.16
N GLU A 15 9.20 -16.53 1.86
CA GLU A 15 8.39 -15.69 0.98
C GLU A 15 7.23 -16.56 0.50
N SER A 16 6.06 -16.40 1.15
CA SER A 16 4.81 -16.92 0.60
C SER A 16 4.74 -16.52 -0.87
N PHE A 17 4.51 -17.47 -1.76
CA PHE A 17 4.52 -17.22 -3.20
C PHE A 17 3.50 -16.12 -3.55
N ILE A 18 3.95 -14.87 -3.66
CA ILE A 18 3.11 -13.73 -4.03
C ILE A 18 2.58 -14.04 -5.44
N SER A 19 1.26 -14.12 -5.58
CA SER A 19 0.63 -14.45 -6.86
C SER A 19 0.81 -13.31 -7.87
N VAL A 20 0.56 -13.58 -9.15
CA VAL A 20 0.54 -12.52 -10.17
C VAL A 20 -0.50 -11.46 -9.83
N LYS A 21 -1.65 -11.85 -9.29
CA LYS A 21 -2.71 -10.95 -8.83
C LYS A 21 -2.20 -10.04 -7.71
N ASP A 22 -1.55 -10.62 -6.70
CA ASP A 22 -0.98 -9.87 -5.58
C ASP A 22 0.08 -8.86 -6.06
N ARG A 23 0.97 -9.27 -6.97
CA ARG A 23 1.96 -8.37 -7.57
C ARG A 23 1.31 -7.20 -8.30
N ALA A 24 0.24 -7.45 -9.06
CA ALA A 24 -0.50 -6.40 -9.75
C ALA A 24 -1.15 -5.42 -8.77
N ILE A 25 -1.75 -5.91 -7.68
CA ILE A 25 -2.34 -5.07 -6.63
C ILE A 25 -1.26 -4.21 -5.96
N ILE A 26 -0.12 -4.81 -5.59
CA ILE A 26 1.01 -4.08 -5.02
C ILE A 26 1.49 -2.99 -5.98
N GLY A 27 1.62 -3.29 -7.28
CA GLY A 27 1.99 -2.30 -8.29
C GLY A 27 1.01 -1.14 -8.38
N ILE A 28 -0.30 -1.40 -8.32
CA ILE A 28 -1.34 -0.35 -8.31
C ILE A 28 -1.18 0.54 -7.07
N ILE A 29 -0.91 -0.04 -5.90
CA ILE A 29 -0.66 0.72 -4.67
C ILE A 29 0.60 1.58 -4.83
N ALA A 30 1.69 1.03 -5.37
CA ALA A 30 2.95 1.74 -5.60
C ALA A 30 2.76 2.93 -6.55
N ASP A 31 2.07 2.73 -7.67
CA ASP A 31 1.75 3.79 -8.64
C ASP A 31 0.94 4.91 -7.97
N HIS A 32 0.00 4.56 -7.09
CA HIS A 32 -0.80 5.55 -6.38
C HIS A 32 0.02 6.36 -5.37
N ILE A 33 0.93 5.71 -4.65
CA ILE A 33 1.87 6.40 -3.75
C ILE A 33 2.74 7.39 -4.53
N VAL A 34 3.26 6.99 -5.69
CA VAL A 34 4.05 7.87 -6.56
C VAL A 34 3.22 9.06 -7.04
N PHE A 35 1.98 8.80 -7.47
CA PHE A 35 1.05 9.84 -7.87
C PHE A 35 0.80 10.87 -6.76
N ASP A 36 0.49 10.40 -5.54
CA ASP A 36 0.25 11.28 -4.38
C ASP A 36 1.47 12.14 -4.04
N ARG A 37 2.67 11.54 -4.07
CA ARG A 37 3.93 12.25 -3.82
C ARG A 37 4.19 13.34 -4.87
N ILE A 38 3.96 13.04 -6.15
CA ILE A 38 4.10 14.02 -7.23
C ILE A 38 3.06 15.14 -7.07
N SER A 39 1.80 14.78 -6.82
CA SER A 39 0.71 15.75 -6.64
C SER A 39 0.98 16.69 -5.47
N SER A 40 1.44 16.16 -4.33
CA SER A 40 1.83 16.96 -3.17
C SER A 40 3.00 17.89 -3.48
N GLY A 41 4.09 17.36 -4.06
CA GLY A 41 5.27 18.16 -4.38
C GLY A 41 4.98 19.28 -5.40
N VAL A 42 4.16 19.02 -6.42
CA VAL A 42 3.72 20.05 -7.36
C VAL A 42 2.89 21.12 -6.65
N SER A 43 1.96 20.72 -5.78
CA SER A 43 1.11 21.66 -5.03
C SER A 43 1.95 22.54 -4.10
N GLU A 44 2.93 21.98 -3.40
CA GLU A 44 3.89 22.73 -2.57
C GLU A 44 4.67 23.77 -3.38
N ILE A 45 5.19 23.38 -4.55
CA ILE A 45 5.92 24.29 -5.45
C ILE A 45 4.99 25.42 -5.92
N LEU A 46 3.78 25.11 -6.39
CA LEU A 46 2.83 26.12 -6.87
C LEU A 46 2.44 27.12 -5.77
N ASN A 47 2.22 26.62 -4.55
CA ASN A 47 1.89 27.44 -3.39
C ASN A 47 3.09 28.32 -2.96
N SER A 48 4.33 27.87 -3.14
CA SER A 48 5.52 28.69 -2.85
C SER A 48 5.66 29.92 -3.76
N PHE A 49 5.20 29.84 -5.02
CA PHE A 49 5.27 30.94 -5.99
C PHE A 49 4.10 31.94 -5.88
N ALA A 50 2.97 31.54 -5.30
CA ALA A 50 1.77 32.37 -5.22
C ALA A 50 0.96 32.09 -3.93
N PRO A 51 1.49 32.40 -2.73
CA PRO A 51 0.89 32.01 -1.45
C PRO A 51 -0.43 32.75 -1.10
N ILE A 52 -0.87 33.69 -1.95
CA ILE A 52 -1.99 34.61 -1.71
C ILE A 52 -3.24 34.27 -2.54
N LEU A 53 -3.16 33.24 -3.39
CA LEU A 53 -4.29 32.68 -4.14
C LEU A 53 -4.66 31.32 -3.52
N GLU A 54 -5.92 30.92 -3.63
CA GLU A 54 -6.46 29.63 -3.13
C GLU A 54 -5.47 28.47 -3.32
N ASP A 55 -5.42 27.56 -2.33
CA ASP A 55 -4.53 26.38 -2.29
C ASP A 55 -4.49 25.67 -3.66
N LYS A 56 -3.37 25.84 -4.38
CA LYS A 56 -3.23 25.36 -5.74
C LYS A 56 -2.93 23.87 -5.73
N ARG A 57 -3.97 23.08 -5.96
CA ARG A 57 -3.86 21.63 -6.11
C ARG A 57 -3.86 21.24 -7.59
N MET A 58 -3.16 20.15 -7.88
CA MET A 58 -3.26 19.51 -9.18
C MET A 58 -4.65 18.89 -9.33
N ASP A 59 -5.47 19.39 -10.27
CA ASP A 59 -6.79 18.81 -10.58
C ASP A 59 -6.66 17.58 -11.49
N VAL A 60 -5.96 16.57 -10.97
CA VAL A 60 -5.84 15.26 -11.61
C VAL A 60 -6.31 14.23 -10.59
N LYS A 61 -7.20 13.35 -11.00
CA LYS A 61 -7.74 12.30 -10.14
C LYS A 61 -7.25 10.94 -10.64
N TYR A 62 -6.38 10.31 -9.88
CA TYR A 62 -6.03 8.91 -10.04
C TYR A 62 -6.51 8.13 -8.83
N ASN A 63 -7.42 7.18 -9.02
CA ASN A 63 -8.03 6.42 -7.92
C ASN A 63 -7.46 5.00 -7.84
N GLY A 64 -6.14 4.90 -7.59
CA GLY A 64 -5.43 3.64 -7.53
C GLY A 64 -5.89 2.76 -6.36
N ILE A 65 -6.20 3.34 -5.20
CA ILE A 65 -6.68 2.57 -4.03
C ILE A 65 -8.02 1.91 -4.30
N TYR A 66 -8.96 2.60 -4.94
CA TYR A 66 -10.23 1.98 -5.31
C TYR A 66 -10.04 0.83 -6.32
N LEU A 67 -9.11 0.98 -7.28
CA LEU A 67 -8.77 -0.10 -8.21
C LEU A 67 -8.16 -1.30 -7.47
N ALA A 68 -7.29 -1.06 -6.49
CA ALA A 68 -6.73 -2.11 -5.65
C ALA A 68 -7.83 -2.86 -4.88
N PHE A 69 -8.78 -2.13 -4.26
CA PHE A 69 -9.94 -2.75 -3.59
C PHE A 69 -10.79 -3.58 -4.53
N PHE A 70 -11.02 -3.10 -5.76
CA PHE A 70 -11.74 -3.85 -6.77
C PHE A 70 -11.06 -5.18 -7.09
N PHE A 71 -9.74 -5.18 -7.33
CA PHE A 71 -9.00 -6.42 -7.57
C PHE A 71 -8.93 -7.33 -6.34
N MET A 72 -8.98 -6.77 -5.13
CA MET A 72 -9.03 -7.55 -3.89
C MET A 72 -10.44 -8.06 -3.55
N ASP A 73 -11.44 -7.80 -4.40
CA ASP A 73 -12.84 -8.20 -4.18
C ASP A 73 -13.42 -7.64 -2.86
N VAL A 74 -13.00 -6.43 -2.47
CA VAL A 74 -13.45 -5.77 -1.24
C VAL A 74 -14.73 -4.97 -1.52
N GLU A 75 -15.89 -5.46 -1.10
CA GLU A 75 -17.18 -4.78 -1.30
C GLU A 75 -17.73 -4.09 -0.04
N ASP A 76 -17.41 -4.61 1.14
CA ASP A 76 -17.91 -4.11 2.43
C ASP A 76 -17.38 -2.69 2.70
N LYS A 77 -18.30 -1.74 2.94
CA LYS A 77 -17.96 -0.32 3.11
C LYS A 77 -17.15 -0.05 4.37
N ASP A 78 -17.41 -0.78 5.45
CA ASP A 78 -16.70 -0.60 6.71
C ASP A 78 -15.28 -1.14 6.58
N LEU A 79 -15.12 -2.28 5.88
CA LEU A 79 -13.80 -2.80 5.55
C LEU A 79 -13.02 -1.82 4.67
N ARG A 80 -13.63 -1.26 3.61
CA ARG A 80 -12.96 -0.26 2.74
C ARG A 80 -12.41 0.91 3.54
N ARG A 81 -13.23 1.47 4.45
CA ARG A 81 -12.81 2.57 5.32
C ARG A 81 -11.59 2.19 6.17
N LEU A 82 -11.59 1.00 6.75
CA LEU A 82 -10.46 0.51 7.55
C LEU A 82 -9.17 0.33 6.73
N LEU A 83 -9.29 -0.07 5.46
CA LEU A 83 -8.14 -0.21 4.57
C LEU A 83 -7.64 1.16 4.09
N ASP A 84 -8.54 2.10 3.82
CA ASP A 84 -8.18 3.49 3.52
C ASP A 84 -7.43 4.12 4.70
N ASP A 85 -7.91 3.95 5.93
CA ASP A 85 -7.25 4.47 7.13
C ASP A 85 -5.79 3.93 7.25
N ILE A 86 -5.60 2.63 7.00
CA ILE A 86 -4.25 2.01 6.97
C ILE A 86 -3.35 2.65 5.91
N TYR A 87 -3.89 2.92 4.72
CA TYR A 87 -3.13 3.58 3.66
C TYR A 87 -2.69 4.97 4.11
N PHE A 88 -3.63 5.79 4.58
CA PHE A 88 -3.36 7.16 5.03
C PHE A 88 -2.33 7.21 6.17
N ASP A 89 -2.46 6.34 7.17
CA ASP A 89 -1.51 6.30 8.28
C ASP A 89 -0.12 5.91 7.80
N ALA A 90 0.00 4.92 6.93
CA ALA A 90 1.28 4.46 6.42
C ALA A 90 1.96 5.49 5.50
N THR A 91 1.20 6.27 4.72
CA THR A 91 1.77 7.23 3.76
C THR A 91 2.05 8.60 4.33
N PHE A 92 1.21 9.09 5.26
CA PHE A 92 1.28 10.47 5.75
C PHE A 92 1.70 10.59 7.22
N ASN A 93 1.49 9.55 8.03
CA ASN A 93 1.79 9.58 9.47
C ASN A 93 3.05 8.78 9.84
N SER A 94 3.70 8.12 8.88
CA SER A 94 4.97 7.41 9.10
C SER A 94 6.15 8.37 9.20
N GLU A 95 6.92 8.27 10.29
CA GLU A 95 8.21 8.97 10.43
C GLU A 95 9.30 8.41 9.49
N GLU A 96 9.14 7.16 9.06
CA GLU A 96 10.09 6.47 8.19
C GLU A 96 9.74 6.69 6.72
N LYS A 97 10.66 7.28 5.96
CA LYS A 97 10.56 7.39 4.50
C LYS A 97 10.93 6.07 3.85
N ARG A 98 9.95 5.43 3.20
CA ARG A 98 10.15 4.21 2.41
C ARG A 98 10.05 4.46 0.92
N ASP A 99 10.74 3.63 0.13
CA ASP A 99 10.49 3.55 -1.31
C ASP A 99 9.01 3.20 -1.57
N ALA A 100 8.45 3.65 -2.70
CA ALA A 100 7.06 3.40 -3.04
C ALA A 100 6.74 1.90 -3.13
N ASP A 101 7.64 1.09 -3.69
CA ASP A 101 7.45 -0.35 -3.83
C ASP A 101 7.47 -1.06 -2.48
N GLU A 102 8.37 -0.65 -1.58
CA GLU A 102 8.48 -1.20 -0.23
C GLU A 102 7.27 -0.82 0.63
N LEU A 103 6.84 0.43 0.53
CA LEU A 103 5.66 0.93 1.23
C LEU A 103 4.40 0.24 0.72
N ALA A 104 4.26 0.06 -0.60
CA ALA A 104 3.14 -0.64 -1.21
C ALA A 104 3.05 -2.10 -0.73
N LYS A 105 4.18 -2.82 -0.71
CA LYS A 105 4.24 -4.17 -0.15
C LYS A 105 3.81 -4.19 1.32
N HIS A 106 4.29 -3.23 2.11
CA HIS A 106 3.94 -3.14 3.52
C HIS A 106 2.44 -2.91 3.74
N ILE A 107 1.86 -1.92 3.03
CA ILE A 107 0.42 -1.61 3.08
C ILE A 107 -0.39 -2.82 2.66
N TYR A 108 0.01 -3.50 1.58
CA TYR A 108 -0.65 -4.71 1.12
C TYR A 108 -0.70 -5.79 2.20
N MET A 109 0.42 -6.03 2.90
CA MET A 109 0.45 -6.99 4.00
C MET A 109 -0.42 -6.58 5.19
N LEU A 110 -0.45 -5.28 5.54
CA LEU A 110 -1.35 -4.77 6.57
C LEU A 110 -2.82 -4.97 6.19
N TRP A 111 -3.17 -4.72 4.92
CA TRP A 111 -4.52 -4.95 4.40
C TRP A 111 -4.92 -6.41 4.47
N LEU A 112 -4.05 -7.35 4.05
CA LEU A 112 -4.33 -8.78 4.14
C LEU A 112 -4.62 -9.23 5.58
N ASN A 113 -3.82 -8.75 6.54
CA ASN A 113 -4.06 -9.01 7.96
C ASN A 113 -5.41 -8.44 8.42
N LYS A 114 -5.70 -7.19 8.05
CA LYS A 114 -6.95 -6.53 8.45
C LYS A 114 -8.19 -7.21 7.88
N ILE A 115 -8.14 -7.65 6.62
CA ILE A 115 -9.22 -8.40 5.95
C ILE A 115 -9.49 -9.71 6.70
N LYS A 116 -8.42 -10.45 7.03
CA LYS A 116 -8.53 -11.69 7.78
C LYS A 116 -9.17 -11.48 9.15
N ASP A 117 -8.76 -10.45 9.87
CA ASP A 117 -9.29 -10.12 11.20
C ASP A 117 -10.77 -9.72 11.12
N PHE A 118 -11.12 -8.85 10.17
CA PHE A 118 -12.49 -8.36 9.97
C PHE A 118 -13.49 -9.50 9.77
N PHE A 119 -13.18 -10.45 8.88
CA PHE A 119 -14.06 -11.59 8.62
C PHE A 119 -14.04 -12.64 9.73
N SER A 120 -12.95 -12.73 10.51
CA SER A 120 -12.91 -13.57 11.72
C SER A 120 -13.87 -13.04 12.78
N THR A 121 -13.87 -11.72 13.02
CA THR A 121 -14.75 -11.08 14.01
C THR A 121 -16.21 -11.10 13.57
N LYS A 122 -16.51 -10.82 12.29
CA LYS A 122 -17.88 -10.81 11.76
C LYS A 122 -18.57 -12.18 11.82
N LYS A 123 -17.81 -13.27 11.74
CA LYS A 123 -18.33 -14.65 11.90
C LYS A 123 -18.62 -15.03 13.35
N ALA A 124 -18.02 -14.34 14.31
CA ALA A 124 -18.18 -14.63 15.75
C ALA A 124 -19.27 -13.78 16.41
N SER A 125 -19.81 -12.79 15.70
CA SER A 125 -20.95 -11.95 16.11
C SER A 125 -22.27 -12.48 15.53
#